data_AF-A0A9P1CS53-F1
#
_entry.id   AF-A0A9P1CS53-F1
#
_cell.length_a   1.000
_cell.length_b   1.000
_cell.length_c   1.000
_cell.angle_alpha   90.00
_cell.angle_beta   90.00
_cell.angle_gamma   90.00
#
_symmetry.space_group_name_H-M   'P 1'
#
loop_
_entity.id
_entity.type
_entity.pdbx_description
1 polymer ?
#
loop_
_entity_poly.entity_id
_entity_poly.type
_entity_poly.pdbx_seq_one_letter_code
_entity_poly.pdbx_strand_id
1 'polypeptide(L)'
;DAEDPTWKYPPAVNRTVDGEIEATKEPSRSAAKWWRICCIFSIVLCLALLPVPLSKIYCLPQAPGDKESRDVLSNLTFSALEAADHCGIHPWNVQLWLLESVLIHSEVLCTMKFWVWPNTCREDFHKCLARLPLGANNVPFGYLVMSSWSLPSYINLTGIPTSSYDYQLIVSEGHRMPEKFFSGEWWRGNELGGAVNNPYYWSGVEIWPMSIGMGITEQQRSAVRKFVEEAFAAPTDRGWIRAGLRQFFKERAEAGELNVMEDVSIWVHQVLMNTTLNWMVDYAYAKEFVKVQSNFFTYGTVSQVAPKSTYSTLGRFLKMPQTRDAIAAYVRAYLPIVEERWGQKLANADCSPSKSCTVQLASMLLDGLLSTGGHFLPYGIRSGLAVLFSTSSSNPGNGQGELVAGHELEFFWECLRMIPPALGIPYWRETRPTCVGMTAEETQELTEYKDSRLGTDFRVSEARQEPMDWSESEMRTNSPSRGLPASCRGYPPVNQWDGGHRYVLGILLGQQDPHVWGEGADSTFRVRPLQEYEKLSVGFNEMATNYGVNGGRSNRNCPAKELALLLGKLFFEEFDVSAWEAKEANIHIDSRGAASRVQPFTLLPRKKTVPESET
;
A
#
# COMPACT_ATOMS: atom_id res chain seq x y z
N ASP A 1 27.43 29.44 -26.77
CA ASP A 1 26.22 28.63 -26.98
C ASP A 1 26.54 27.16 -26.84
N ALA A 2 25.73 26.49 -26.01
CA ALA A 2 25.79 25.09 -25.55
C ALA A 2 26.87 24.77 -24.51
N GLU A 3 26.53 24.97 -23.23
CA GLU A 3 27.17 24.27 -22.10
C GLU A 3 26.23 23.22 -21.53
N ASP A 4 26.82 22.05 -21.33
CA ASP A 4 26.35 20.76 -20.85
C ASP A 4 26.06 20.74 -19.34
N PRO A 5 24.92 20.20 -18.85
CA PRO A 5 24.76 19.87 -17.45
C PRO A 5 24.76 18.34 -17.23
N THR A 6 25.94 17.75 -17.12
CA THR A 6 26.10 16.40 -16.54
C THR A 6 26.05 16.49 -15.02
N TRP A 7 24.87 16.28 -14.43
CA TRP A 7 24.71 16.11 -13.00
C TRP A 7 25.14 14.68 -12.60
N LYS A 8 26.28 14.56 -11.92
CA LYS A 8 26.82 13.27 -11.44
C LYS A 8 26.18 12.87 -10.11
N TYR A 9 25.64 11.64 -10.07
CA TYR A 9 25.09 10.98 -8.89
C TYR A 9 26.10 10.86 -7.72
N PRO A 10 25.65 10.76 -6.46
CA PRO A 10 26.51 10.34 -5.36
C PRO A 10 26.89 8.85 -5.53
N PRO A 11 28.13 8.46 -5.18
CA PRO A 11 28.62 7.10 -5.45
C PRO A 11 27.98 6.07 -4.52
N ALA A 12 27.51 4.97 -5.10
CA ALA A 12 27.22 3.74 -4.38
C ALA A 12 28.55 3.13 -3.88
N VAL A 13 28.64 2.90 -2.57
CA VAL A 13 29.79 2.23 -1.95
C VAL A 13 29.68 0.72 -2.25
N ASN A 14 30.35 0.28 -3.31
CA ASN A 14 30.62 -1.14 -3.55
C ASN A 14 32.00 -1.50 -2.99
N ARG A 15 32.04 -2.31 -1.93
CA ARG A 15 33.23 -3.10 -1.58
C ARG A 15 33.12 -4.43 -2.32
N THR A 16 33.89 -4.58 -3.39
CA THR A 16 34.26 -5.89 -3.92
C THR A 16 35.40 -6.45 -3.08
N VAL A 17 35.26 -7.70 -2.64
CA VAL A 17 36.36 -8.53 -2.16
C VAL A 17 36.51 -9.62 -3.20
N ASP A 18 37.59 -9.55 -3.97
CA ASP A 18 37.97 -10.59 -4.92
C ASP A 18 38.52 -11.80 -4.15
N GLY A 19 38.03 -12.98 -4.50
CA GLY A 19 38.50 -14.26 -4.00
C GLY A 19 37.95 -15.38 -4.86
N GLU A 20 38.75 -15.81 -5.85
CA GLU A 20 38.51 -17.03 -6.63
C GLU A 20 38.45 -18.25 -5.71
N ILE A 21 37.44 -19.10 -5.87
CA ILE A 21 37.43 -20.46 -5.32
C ILE A 21 37.03 -21.43 -6.42
N GLU A 22 37.98 -22.29 -6.80
CA GLU A 22 37.77 -23.44 -7.68
C GLU A 22 36.77 -24.44 -7.09
N ALA A 23 35.86 -24.91 -7.94
CA ALA A 23 34.89 -25.93 -7.61
C ALA A 23 35.54 -27.33 -7.59
N THR A 24 35.48 -28.02 -6.44
CA THR A 24 35.70 -29.47 -6.38
C THR A 24 34.47 -30.18 -5.82
N LYS A 25 34.19 -31.34 -6.43
CA LYS A 25 33.02 -32.20 -6.21
C LYS A 25 33.16 -33.05 -4.93
N GLU A 26 31.98 -33.40 -4.40
CA GLU A 26 31.63 -34.40 -3.36
C GLU A 26 31.42 -33.93 -1.89
N PRO A 27 30.29 -34.31 -1.24
CA PRO A 27 29.97 -33.87 0.12
C PRO A 27 30.59 -34.81 1.17
N SER A 28 31.40 -34.25 2.08
CA SER A 28 31.94 -34.97 3.23
C SER A 28 31.36 -34.47 4.56
N ARG A 29 31.52 -35.29 5.61
CA ARG A 29 30.94 -35.25 6.97
C ARG A 29 31.20 -33.97 7.82
N SER A 30 31.58 -32.84 7.23
CA SER A 30 31.94 -31.59 7.89
C SER A 30 30.74 -30.70 8.28
N ALA A 31 29.59 -30.81 7.60
CA ALA A 31 28.41 -29.98 7.88
C ALA A 31 27.81 -30.21 9.28
N ALA A 32 27.82 -31.45 9.77
CA ALA A 32 27.32 -31.79 11.12
C ALA A 32 28.21 -31.23 12.25
N LYS A 33 29.50 -30.99 11.97
CA LYS A 33 30.45 -30.45 12.95
C LYS A 33 30.32 -28.93 13.09
N TRP A 34 30.06 -28.22 11.98
CA TRP A 34 29.78 -26.79 11.99
C TRP A 34 28.43 -26.46 12.64
N TRP A 35 27.40 -27.28 12.40
CA TRP A 35 26.08 -27.08 13.01
C TRP A 35 26.14 -27.21 14.55
N ARG A 36 26.93 -28.16 15.07
CA ARG A 36 27.15 -28.30 16.52
C ARG A 36 27.97 -27.15 17.12
N ILE A 37 28.97 -26.64 16.41
CA ILE A 37 29.77 -25.49 16.87
C ILE A 37 28.91 -24.22 16.91
N CYS A 38 28.06 -23.98 15.91
CA CYS A 38 27.14 -22.83 15.90
C CYS A 38 26.06 -22.91 16.98
N CYS A 39 25.53 -24.10 17.27
CA CYS A 39 24.58 -24.30 18.38
C CYS A 39 25.24 -24.05 19.74
N ILE A 40 26.47 -24.54 19.95
CA ILE A 40 27.20 -24.34 21.21
C ILE A 40 27.57 -22.88 21.41
N PHE A 41 27.98 -22.16 20.35
CA PHE A 41 28.29 -20.72 20.42
C PHE A 41 27.05 -19.88 20.76
N SER A 42 25.89 -20.24 20.19
CA SER A 42 24.63 -19.54 20.45
C SER A 42 24.12 -19.75 21.88
N ILE A 43 24.30 -20.95 22.44
CA ILE A 43 23.96 -21.29 23.83
C ILE A 43 24.88 -20.56 24.82
N VAL A 44 26.19 -20.50 24.54
CA VAL A 44 27.17 -19.81 25.40
C VAL A 44 26.96 -18.28 25.38
N LEU A 45 26.58 -17.71 24.24
CA LEU A 45 26.28 -16.28 24.12
C LEU A 45 24.98 -15.90 24.87
N CYS A 46 23.97 -16.77 24.86
CA CYS A 46 22.73 -16.57 25.64
C CYS A 46 22.96 -16.68 27.15
N LEU A 47 23.89 -17.54 27.60
CA LEU A 47 24.22 -17.70 29.01
C LEU A 47 25.13 -16.58 29.56
N ALA A 48 25.83 -15.84 28.69
CA ALA A 48 26.71 -14.74 29.08
C ALA A 48 25.99 -13.38 29.27
N LEU A 49 24.73 -13.25 28.83
CA LEU A 49 23.97 -11.99 28.84
C LEU A 49 22.95 -11.86 29.98
N LEU A 50 22.91 -12.79 30.93
CA LEU A 50 22.05 -12.71 32.12
C LEU A 50 22.90 -12.62 33.39
N PRO A 51 22.71 -11.61 34.26
CA PRO A 51 23.37 -11.59 35.55
C PRO A 51 22.61 -12.48 36.55
N VAL A 52 23.33 -13.45 37.13
CA VAL A 52 23.06 -14.17 38.42
C VAL A 52 22.31 -15.52 38.31
N PRO A 53 22.68 -16.55 39.12
CA PRO A 53 22.58 -17.97 38.74
C PRO A 53 21.30 -18.69 39.19
N LEU A 54 21.05 -19.81 38.51
CA LEU A 54 19.95 -20.77 38.66
C LEU A 54 19.96 -21.55 40.00
N SER A 55 19.80 -20.85 41.12
CA SER A 55 19.46 -21.50 42.39
C SER A 55 18.66 -20.56 43.30
N LYS A 56 17.36 -20.45 43.05
CA LYS A 56 16.27 -20.16 44.02
C LYS A 56 14.96 -19.85 43.27
N ILE A 57 14.16 -20.89 43.04
CA ILE A 57 12.71 -20.75 42.84
C ILE A 57 12.11 -21.00 44.21
N TYR A 58 11.61 -19.96 44.88
CA TYR A 58 10.45 -19.94 45.78
C TYR A 58 10.33 -18.53 46.38
N CYS A 59 9.09 -18.03 46.41
CA CYS A 59 8.62 -16.72 46.89
C CYS A 59 8.89 -15.54 45.95
N LEU A 60 7.82 -14.83 45.58
CA LEU A 60 7.83 -13.51 44.93
C LEU A 60 8.75 -12.54 45.69
N PRO A 61 9.67 -11.86 44.98
CA PRO A 61 9.97 -10.49 45.36
C PRO A 61 9.95 -9.55 44.15
N GLN A 62 9.68 -8.29 44.48
CA GLN A 62 9.54 -7.15 43.59
C GLN A 62 10.70 -7.05 42.58
N ALA A 63 10.38 -7.08 41.29
CA ALA A 63 11.32 -6.77 40.22
C ALA A 63 11.36 -5.25 39.93
N PRO A 64 12.51 -4.68 39.51
CA PRO A 64 12.61 -3.29 39.10
C PRO A 64 12.19 -3.15 37.63
N GLY A 65 10.98 -2.63 37.41
CA GLY A 65 10.50 -2.08 36.14
C GLY A 65 9.60 -0.88 36.43
N ASP A 66 9.45 0.06 35.50
CA ASP A 66 8.52 1.18 35.71
C ASP A 66 7.09 0.68 35.94
N LYS A 67 6.29 1.51 36.62
CA LYS A 67 4.92 1.16 37.02
C LYS A 67 4.04 0.83 35.80
N GLU A 68 4.28 1.50 34.68
CA GLU A 68 3.53 1.38 33.44
C GLU A 68 3.68 -0.01 32.80
N SER A 69 4.89 -0.57 32.78
CA SER A 69 5.15 -1.92 32.28
C SER A 69 4.49 -3.01 33.14
N ARG A 70 4.38 -2.78 34.46
CA ARG A 70 3.71 -3.70 35.39
C ARG A 70 2.19 -3.66 35.22
N ASP A 71 1.64 -2.47 35.02
CA ASP A 71 0.20 -2.27 34.85
C ASP A 71 -0.29 -2.88 33.52
N VAL A 72 0.50 -2.79 32.44
CA VAL A 72 0.18 -3.40 31.14
C VAL A 72 0.16 -4.93 31.20
N LEU A 73 1.16 -5.55 31.83
CA LEU A 73 1.22 -7.02 31.99
C LEU A 73 0.11 -7.54 32.90
N SER A 74 -0.21 -6.81 33.96
CA SER A 74 -1.34 -7.15 34.85
C SER A 74 -2.68 -7.07 34.12
N ASN A 75 -2.91 -6.03 33.32
CA ASN A 75 -4.17 -5.83 32.58
C ASN A 75 -4.36 -6.85 31.44
N LEU A 76 -3.28 -7.22 30.73
CA LEU A 76 -3.32 -8.27 29.71
C LEU A 76 -3.64 -9.64 30.30
N THR A 77 -3.05 -9.95 31.46
CA THR A 77 -3.29 -11.23 32.15
C THR A 77 -4.72 -11.31 32.68
N PHE A 78 -5.22 -10.20 33.24
CA PHE A 78 -6.60 -10.12 33.76
C PHE A 78 -7.63 -10.25 32.63
N SER A 79 -7.44 -9.52 31.52
CA SER A 79 -8.35 -9.57 30.36
C SER A 79 -8.37 -10.95 29.69
N ALA A 80 -7.23 -11.64 29.63
CA ALA A 80 -7.13 -12.99 29.08
C ALA A 80 -7.87 -14.02 29.94
N LEU A 81 -7.82 -13.87 31.28
CA LEU A 81 -8.53 -14.75 32.21
C LEU A 81 -10.04 -14.49 32.19
N GLU A 82 -10.48 -13.23 32.07
CA GLU A 82 -11.88 -12.86 31.99
C GLU A 82 -12.55 -13.33 30.68
N ALA A 83 -11.82 -13.25 29.57
CA ALA A 83 -12.25 -13.79 28.28
C ALA A 83 -12.31 -15.34 28.28
N ALA A 84 -11.38 -16.00 28.97
CA ALA A 84 -11.38 -17.45 29.13
C ALA A 84 -12.58 -17.93 29.97
N ASP A 85 -12.93 -17.20 31.03
CA ASP A 85 -14.09 -17.50 31.87
C ASP A 85 -15.41 -17.36 31.10
N HIS A 86 -15.55 -16.30 30.30
CA HIS A 86 -16.70 -16.09 29.42
C HIS A 86 -16.84 -17.18 28.33
N CYS A 87 -15.75 -17.86 27.99
CA CYS A 87 -15.73 -18.94 27.00
C CYS A 87 -15.75 -20.34 27.63
N GLY A 88 -15.84 -20.46 28.96
CA GLY A 88 -15.81 -21.75 29.68
C GLY A 88 -14.46 -22.46 29.62
N ILE A 89 -13.36 -21.73 29.40
CA ILE A 89 -12.00 -22.27 29.28
C ILE A 89 -11.33 -22.26 30.66
N HIS A 90 -10.84 -23.43 31.07
CA HIS A 90 -10.24 -23.60 32.40
C HIS A 90 -8.97 -22.75 32.61
N PRO A 91 -8.81 -21.99 33.71
CA PRO A 91 -7.73 -21.01 33.93
C PRO A 91 -6.31 -21.59 33.84
N TRP A 92 -6.14 -22.86 34.19
CA TRP A 92 -4.84 -23.55 34.13
C TRP A 92 -4.33 -23.73 32.69
N ASN A 93 -5.22 -23.84 31.70
CA ASN A 93 -4.82 -23.94 30.29
C ASN A 93 -4.31 -22.60 29.76
N VAL A 94 -4.78 -21.49 30.31
CA VAL A 94 -4.35 -20.13 29.95
C VAL A 94 -2.96 -19.83 30.55
N GLN A 95 -2.71 -20.27 31.78
CA GLN A 95 -1.41 -20.09 32.44
C GLN A 95 -0.30 -20.95 31.80
N LEU A 96 -0.59 -22.19 31.40
CA LEU A 96 0.35 -23.03 30.63
C LEU A 96 0.67 -22.42 29.25
N TRP A 97 -0.32 -21.81 28.60
CA TRP A 97 -0.16 -21.16 27.29
C TRP A 97 0.71 -19.89 27.36
N LEU A 98 0.58 -19.09 28.43
CA LEU A 98 1.44 -17.94 28.70
C LEU A 98 2.88 -18.34 29.04
N LEU A 99 3.07 -19.46 29.76
CA LEU A 99 4.39 -19.99 30.10
C LEU A 99 5.12 -20.60 28.90
N GLU A 100 4.43 -21.32 28.01
CA GLU A 100 5.03 -21.85 26.77
C GLU A 100 5.39 -20.73 25.76
N SER A 101 4.60 -19.67 25.70
CA SER A 101 4.83 -18.53 24.79
C SER A 101 6.07 -17.70 25.17
N VAL A 102 6.46 -17.70 26.45
CA VAL A 102 7.66 -16.98 26.94
C VAL A 102 8.94 -17.83 26.75
N LEU A 103 8.84 -19.15 26.60
CA LEU A 103 9.99 -20.07 26.55
C LEU A 103 10.42 -20.51 25.15
N ILE A 104 9.65 -20.22 24.09
CA ILE A 104 10.00 -20.57 22.71
C ILE A 104 10.16 -19.30 21.88
N HIS A 105 11.32 -18.64 21.97
CA HIS A 105 11.76 -17.62 21.00
C HIS A 105 13.27 -17.79 20.71
N SER A 106 13.60 -18.81 19.93
CA SER A 106 14.79 -18.82 19.07
C SER A 106 14.54 -19.73 17.86
N GLU A 107 14.45 -19.08 16.70
CA GLU A 107 14.49 -19.58 15.32
C GLU A 107 14.11 -21.06 15.04
N VAL A 108 12.82 -21.34 14.84
CA VAL A 108 12.31 -22.27 13.81
C VAL A 108 10.91 -21.81 13.39
N LEU A 109 10.72 -21.50 12.10
CA LEU A 109 9.40 -21.38 11.46
C LEU A 109 8.68 -22.74 11.54
N CYS A 110 7.80 -22.91 12.52
CA CYS A 110 6.92 -24.08 12.60
C CYS A 110 5.49 -23.73 12.17
N THR A 111 5.03 -24.44 11.14
CA THR A 111 3.64 -24.57 10.70
C THR A 111 2.69 -24.89 11.87
N MET A 112 1.72 -24.01 12.14
CA MET A 112 0.53 -24.33 12.93
C MET A 112 -0.55 -24.95 12.03
N LYS A 113 -0.78 -26.26 12.13
CA LYS A 113 -2.02 -26.90 11.67
C LYS A 113 -2.97 -27.02 12.87
N PHE A 114 -4.05 -26.25 12.86
CA PHE A 114 -5.13 -26.43 13.83
C PHE A 114 -5.95 -27.67 13.48
N TRP A 115 -5.92 -28.68 14.34
CA TRP A 115 -6.92 -29.75 14.34
C TRP A 115 -8.09 -29.31 15.22
N VAL A 116 -9.13 -28.76 14.60
CA VAL A 116 -10.43 -28.57 15.26
C VAL A 116 -11.30 -29.78 14.89
N TRP A 117 -11.77 -30.51 15.91
CA TRP A 117 -12.74 -31.59 15.73
C TRP A 117 -13.99 -31.06 15.01
N PRO A 118 -14.46 -31.74 13.94
CA PRO A 118 -15.52 -31.22 13.10
C PRO A 118 -16.86 -31.56 13.74
N ASN A 119 -17.68 -30.55 14.06
CA ASN A 119 -19.10 -30.47 13.63
C ASN A 119 -20.02 -29.52 14.42
N THR A 120 -19.58 -28.79 15.46
CA THR A 120 -20.54 -27.94 16.20
C THR A 120 -20.11 -26.52 16.60
N CYS A 121 -18.83 -26.13 16.53
CA CYS A 121 -18.41 -24.80 17.01
C CYS A 121 -17.89 -23.82 15.93
N ARG A 122 -17.98 -24.16 14.65
CA ARG A 122 -17.30 -23.38 13.60
C ARG A 122 -17.98 -22.04 13.29
N GLU A 123 -19.31 -21.97 13.29
CA GLU A 123 -20.05 -20.70 13.12
C GLU A 123 -19.98 -19.80 14.36
N ASP A 124 -20.01 -20.39 15.56
CA ASP A 124 -19.96 -19.63 16.81
C ASP A 124 -18.56 -19.08 17.10
N PHE A 125 -17.50 -19.75 16.66
CA PHE A 125 -16.12 -19.25 16.75
C PHE A 125 -15.94 -17.92 15.99
N HIS A 126 -16.52 -17.80 14.79
CA HIS A 126 -16.46 -16.55 14.01
C HIS A 126 -17.32 -15.43 14.61
N LYS A 127 -18.50 -15.77 15.15
CA LYS A 127 -19.33 -14.81 15.91
C LYS A 127 -18.63 -14.35 17.20
N CYS A 128 -17.83 -15.20 17.84
CA CYS A 128 -17.02 -14.84 19.00
C CYS A 128 -15.83 -13.95 18.63
N LEU A 129 -15.13 -14.21 17.52
CA LEU A 129 -14.05 -13.34 17.01
C LEU A 129 -14.54 -11.92 16.68
N ALA A 130 -15.77 -11.80 16.15
CA ALA A 130 -16.42 -10.51 15.91
C ALA A 130 -16.87 -9.78 17.19
N ARG A 131 -16.94 -10.48 18.32
CA ARG A 131 -17.32 -9.96 19.65
C ARG A 131 -16.15 -9.75 20.60
N LEU A 132 -14.93 -10.15 20.22
CA LEU A 132 -13.74 -9.86 21.01
C LEU A 132 -13.58 -8.34 21.15
N PRO A 133 -13.29 -7.84 22.37
CA PRO A 133 -13.13 -6.41 22.60
C PRO A 133 -12.08 -5.84 21.64
N LEU A 134 -12.37 -4.62 21.21
CA LEU A 134 -11.52 -3.71 20.45
C LEU A 134 -10.04 -3.96 20.77
N GLY A 135 -9.26 -4.38 19.77
CA GLY A 135 -7.81 -4.49 19.91
C GLY A 135 -7.18 -3.12 20.17
N ALA A 136 -5.88 -3.10 20.46
CA ALA A 136 -5.14 -1.86 20.62
C ALA A 136 -5.43 -0.91 19.44
N ASN A 137 -5.80 0.34 19.75
CA ASN A 137 -6.29 1.38 18.82
C ASN A 137 -7.73 1.21 18.29
N ASN A 138 -8.63 0.56 19.02
CA ASN A 138 -10.04 0.41 18.62
C ASN A 138 -10.26 -0.38 17.31
N VAL A 139 -9.28 -1.19 16.89
CA VAL A 139 -9.41 -2.06 15.72
C VAL A 139 -9.89 -3.44 16.16
N PRO A 140 -11.07 -3.95 15.72
CA PRO A 140 -11.52 -5.27 16.10
C PRO A 140 -10.49 -6.33 15.68
N PHE A 141 -10.13 -7.26 16.58
CA PHE A 141 -9.15 -8.32 16.29
C PHE A 141 -9.51 -9.18 15.06
N GLY A 142 -10.79 -9.22 14.66
CA GLY A 142 -11.22 -9.81 13.39
C GLY A 142 -10.53 -9.23 12.14
N TYR A 143 -10.06 -7.98 12.18
CA TYR A 143 -9.30 -7.35 11.08
C TYR A 143 -7.89 -7.91 10.91
N LEU A 144 -7.26 -8.43 11.98
CA LEU A 144 -5.88 -8.91 12.00
C LEU A 144 -5.67 -10.20 11.21
N VAL A 145 -6.65 -11.09 11.25
CA VAL A 145 -6.53 -12.42 10.65
C VAL A 145 -6.60 -12.33 9.13
N MET A 146 -7.23 -11.30 8.56
CA MET A 146 -7.59 -11.21 7.14
C MET A 146 -6.46 -10.94 6.14
N SER A 147 -5.26 -10.48 6.55
CA SER A 147 -4.27 -9.97 5.60
C SER A 147 -3.08 -10.90 5.26
N SER A 148 -2.67 -11.80 6.16
CA SER A 148 -1.39 -12.53 6.03
C SER A 148 -1.48 -14.07 5.98
N TRP A 149 -2.68 -14.64 6.06
CA TRP A 149 -2.86 -16.09 6.09
C TRP A 149 -3.75 -16.56 4.94
N SER A 150 -3.39 -17.68 4.32
CA SER A 150 -4.25 -18.44 3.42
C SER A 150 -5.49 -18.90 4.18
N LEU A 151 -6.51 -18.04 4.24
CA LEU A 151 -7.76 -18.35 4.92
C LEU A 151 -8.67 -19.21 4.04
N PRO A 152 -9.45 -20.11 4.65
CA PRO A 152 -10.56 -20.77 3.96
C PRO A 152 -11.52 -19.73 3.38
N SER A 153 -12.05 -20.07 2.22
CA SER A 153 -12.79 -19.26 1.24
C SER A 153 -14.13 -18.63 1.68
N TYR A 154 -14.35 -18.42 2.99
CA TYR A 154 -15.66 -18.12 3.57
C TYR A 154 -15.65 -16.99 4.62
N ILE A 155 -14.75 -16.01 4.52
CA ILE A 155 -14.85 -14.81 5.36
C ILE A 155 -15.76 -13.80 4.67
N ASN A 156 -16.98 -13.75 5.17
CA ASN A 156 -17.99 -12.78 4.82
C ASN A 156 -17.50 -11.37 5.22
N LEU A 157 -17.27 -10.48 4.25
CA LEU A 157 -16.93 -9.07 4.49
C LEU A 157 -18.06 -8.28 5.18
N THR A 158 -19.14 -8.94 5.61
CA THR A 158 -20.24 -8.37 6.43
C THR A 158 -19.80 -7.73 7.74
N GLY A 159 -18.54 -7.90 8.16
CA GLY A 159 -17.96 -7.20 9.31
C GLY A 159 -17.46 -5.78 9.03
N ILE A 160 -17.45 -5.32 7.76
CA ILE A 160 -17.35 -3.90 7.43
C ILE A 160 -18.80 -3.38 7.41
N PRO A 161 -19.31 -2.72 8.46
CA PRO A 161 -20.75 -2.62 8.71
C PRO A 161 -21.55 -1.75 7.73
N THR A 162 -20.94 -1.24 6.65
CA THR A 162 -21.48 -0.14 5.83
C THR A 162 -21.03 -0.16 4.36
N SER A 163 -20.50 -1.28 3.82
CA SER A 163 -20.28 -1.35 2.37
C SER A 163 -21.63 -1.31 1.65
N SER A 164 -21.77 -0.36 0.71
CA SER A 164 -22.91 -0.31 -0.19
C SER A 164 -22.68 -1.32 -1.31
N TYR A 165 -23.60 -2.29 -1.46
CA TYR A 165 -23.46 -3.43 -2.38
C TYR A 165 -24.16 -3.25 -3.73
N ASP A 166 -24.97 -2.20 -3.88
CA ASP A 166 -25.79 -1.95 -5.07
C ASP A 166 -25.11 -0.93 -6.00
N TYR A 167 -24.99 -1.27 -7.29
CA TYR A 167 -24.48 -0.38 -8.32
C TYR A 167 -25.20 0.99 -8.32
N GLN A 168 -26.53 1.01 -8.20
CA GLN A 168 -27.31 2.25 -8.21
C GLN A 168 -26.96 3.13 -7.01
N LEU A 169 -26.72 2.53 -5.85
CA LEU A 169 -26.28 3.24 -4.66
C LEU A 169 -24.85 3.78 -4.83
N ILE A 170 -23.94 2.99 -5.41
CA ILE A 170 -22.57 3.41 -5.72
C ILE A 170 -22.56 4.61 -6.67
N VAL A 171 -23.35 4.56 -7.74
CA VAL A 171 -23.47 5.65 -8.72
C VAL A 171 -24.10 6.90 -8.08
N SER A 172 -25.23 6.73 -7.39
CA SER A 172 -25.94 7.87 -6.77
C SER A 172 -25.13 8.55 -5.66
N GLU A 173 -24.49 7.81 -4.76
CA GLU A 173 -23.61 8.38 -3.74
C GLU A 173 -22.32 8.94 -4.35
N GLY A 174 -21.76 8.26 -5.36
CA GLY A 174 -20.59 8.74 -6.08
C GLY A 174 -20.82 10.10 -6.75
N HIS A 175 -21.99 10.33 -7.36
CA HIS A 175 -22.37 11.64 -7.90
C HIS A 175 -22.41 12.77 -6.87
N ARG A 176 -22.70 12.44 -5.61
CA ARG A 176 -22.76 13.42 -4.50
C ARG A 176 -21.38 13.75 -3.94
N MET A 177 -20.37 12.92 -4.21
CA MET A 177 -19.03 13.07 -3.63
C MET A 177 -18.44 14.47 -3.81
N PRO A 178 -18.36 15.07 -5.02
CA PRO A 178 -17.73 16.38 -5.17
C PRO A 178 -18.34 17.44 -4.25
N GLU A 179 -19.68 17.52 -4.18
CA GLU A 179 -20.40 18.48 -3.34
C GLU A 179 -20.23 18.17 -1.85
N LYS A 180 -20.32 16.90 -1.46
CA LYS A 180 -20.25 16.48 -0.05
C LYS A 180 -18.86 16.63 0.54
N PHE A 181 -17.82 16.34 -0.23
CA PHE A 181 -16.44 16.65 0.17
C PHE A 181 -16.17 18.14 0.18
N PHE A 182 -16.74 18.91 -0.75
CA PHE A 182 -16.57 20.36 -0.81
C PHE A 182 -17.23 21.10 0.35
N SER A 183 -18.43 20.69 0.73
CA SER A 183 -19.14 21.23 1.90
C SER A 183 -18.55 20.78 3.24
N GLY A 184 -17.65 19.79 3.25
CA GLY A 184 -17.10 19.20 4.48
C GLY A 184 -18.04 18.22 5.17
N GLU A 185 -19.23 17.95 4.61
CA GLU A 185 -20.15 16.92 5.14
C GLU A 185 -19.52 15.52 5.08
N TRP A 186 -18.75 15.26 4.03
CA TRP A 186 -17.94 14.05 3.90
C TRP A 186 -16.46 14.39 3.98
N TRP A 187 -15.70 13.52 4.62
CA TRP A 187 -14.24 13.60 4.63
C TRP A 187 -13.62 12.23 4.41
N ARG A 188 -12.32 12.21 4.10
CA ARG A 188 -11.56 10.98 3.86
C ARG A 188 -10.28 11.01 4.69
N GLY A 189 -10.00 9.90 5.36
CA GLY A 189 -8.78 9.72 6.14
C GLY A 189 -7.59 9.32 5.28
N ASN A 190 -6.56 8.81 5.93
CA ASN A 190 -5.38 8.29 5.26
C ASN A 190 -5.68 6.90 4.65
N GLU A 191 -6.61 6.81 3.71
CA GLU A 191 -7.20 5.53 3.30
C GLU A 191 -7.15 5.29 1.80
N LEU A 192 -6.78 4.07 1.41
CA LEU A 192 -6.76 3.60 0.03
C LEU A 192 -7.65 2.36 -0.09
N GLY A 193 -8.82 2.53 -0.70
CA GLY A 193 -9.80 1.46 -0.79
C GLY A 193 -10.28 1.03 0.59
N GLY A 194 -10.27 -0.28 0.86
CA GLY A 194 -10.62 -0.81 2.17
C GLY A 194 -9.56 -0.56 3.25
N ALA A 195 -8.32 -0.23 2.88
CA ALA A 195 -7.19 -0.15 3.79
C ALA A 195 -6.98 1.26 4.36
N VAL A 196 -6.67 1.31 5.66
CA VAL A 196 -6.23 2.53 6.35
C VAL A 196 -4.71 2.53 6.41
N ASN A 197 -4.07 3.51 5.82
CA ASN A 197 -2.62 3.64 5.89
C ASN A 197 -2.19 4.25 7.22
N ASN A 198 -1.04 3.82 7.71
CA ASN A 198 -0.45 4.45 8.89
C ASN A 198 0.19 5.80 8.52
N PRO A 199 -0.19 6.91 9.18
CA PRO A 199 0.36 8.23 8.89
C PRO A 199 1.87 8.33 9.12
N TYR A 200 2.46 7.40 9.87
CA TYR A 200 3.90 7.31 10.12
C TYR A 200 4.73 7.32 8.82
N TYR A 201 4.27 6.69 7.75
CA TYR A 201 5.00 6.65 6.48
C TYR A 201 5.18 8.04 5.85
N TRP A 202 4.26 8.96 6.10
CA TRP A 202 4.33 10.35 5.65
C TRP A 202 4.91 11.30 6.69
N SER A 203 5.28 10.81 7.89
CA SER A 203 5.75 11.70 8.96
C SER A 203 7.12 12.32 8.70
N GLY A 204 7.87 11.80 7.71
CA GLY A 204 9.11 12.41 7.21
C GLY A 204 8.88 13.41 6.08
N VAL A 205 7.64 13.58 5.64
CA VAL A 205 7.22 14.51 4.59
C VAL A 205 6.56 15.70 5.28
N GLU A 206 7.02 16.92 4.99
CA GLU A 206 6.58 18.15 5.67
C GLU A 206 5.17 18.61 5.19
N ILE A 207 4.21 17.68 5.18
CA ILE A 207 2.79 17.91 4.86
C ILE A 207 1.90 17.68 6.08
N TRP A 208 0.72 18.30 6.06
CA TRP A 208 -0.32 18.06 7.05
C TRP A 208 -1.70 18.02 6.39
N PRO A 209 -2.57 17.05 6.69
CA PRO A 209 -2.31 15.88 7.52
C PRO A 209 -1.21 14.99 6.92
N MET A 210 -0.53 14.21 7.76
CA MET A 210 0.44 13.21 7.32
C MET A 210 -0.29 12.04 6.65
N SER A 211 -0.61 12.18 5.37
CA SER A 211 -1.41 11.19 4.64
C SER A 211 -1.00 11.09 3.18
N ILE A 212 -1.50 10.02 2.54
CA ILE A 212 -1.63 9.97 1.09
C ILE A 212 -2.44 11.17 0.57
N GLY A 213 -2.35 11.46 -0.72
CA GLY A 213 -3.04 12.59 -1.35
C GLY A 213 -4.57 12.55 -1.22
N MET A 214 -5.15 11.37 -1.00
CA MET A 214 -6.60 11.24 -0.78
C MET A 214 -7.07 11.65 0.63
N GLY A 215 -6.18 11.74 1.61
CA GLY A 215 -6.48 12.10 3.01
C GLY A 215 -6.28 13.57 3.37
N ILE A 216 -5.80 14.37 2.41
CA ILE A 216 -5.55 15.81 2.59
C ILE A 216 -6.87 16.59 2.63
N THR A 217 -6.83 17.84 3.10
CA THR A 217 -8.04 18.67 3.14
C THR A 217 -8.57 18.96 1.74
N GLU A 218 -9.86 19.27 1.63
CA GLU A 218 -10.43 19.64 0.34
C GLU A 218 -9.80 20.91 -0.24
N GLN A 219 -9.43 21.86 0.60
CA GLN A 219 -8.71 23.07 0.21
C GLN A 219 -7.36 22.72 -0.45
N GLN A 220 -6.53 21.91 0.22
CA GLN A 220 -5.25 21.46 -0.29
C GLN A 220 -5.41 20.69 -1.60
N ARG A 221 -6.37 19.77 -1.65
CA ARG A 221 -6.67 19.00 -2.85
C ARG A 221 -7.08 19.91 -4.00
N SER A 222 -7.97 20.87 -3.74
CA SER A 222 -8.42 21.83 -4.76
C SER A 222 -7.28 22.67 -5.31
N ALA A 223 -6.32 23.04 -4.46
CA ALA A 223 -5.12 23.77 -4.85
C ALA A 223 -4.24 22.97 -5.81
N VAL A 224 -4.05 21.67 -5.56
CA VAL A 224 -3.08 20.84 -6.30
C VAL A 224 -3.69 19.98 -7.42
N ARG A 225 -5.01 19.71 -7.39
CA ARG A 225 -5.68 18.70 -8.25
C ARG A 225 -5.40 18.89 -9.74
N LYS A 226 -5.52 20.12 -10.25
CA LYS A 226 -5.30 20.40 -11.68
C LYS A 226 -3.89 20.04 -12.15
N PHE A 227 -2.90 20.16 -11.26
CA PHE A 227 -1.51 19.84 -11.59
C PHE A 227 -1.26 18.33 -11.52
N VAL A 228 -2.00 17.61 -10.68
CA VAL A 228 -2.02 16.15 -10.70
C VAL A 228 -2.63 15.64 -12.01
N GLU A 229 -3.74 16.23 -12.45
CA GLU A 229 -4.34 15.92 -13.76
C GLU A 229 -3.37 16.21 -14.92
N GLU A 230 -2.67 17.34 -14.87
CA GLU A 230 -1.64 17.68 -15.86
C GLU A 230 -0.47 16.69 -15.84
N ALA A 231 0.01 16.30 -14.65
CA ALA A 231 1.12 15.37 -14.51
C ALA A 231 0.79 13.96 -15.00
N PHE A 232 -0.43 13.48 -14.74
CA PHE A 232 -0.88 12.15 -15.15
C PHE A 232 -1.65 12.12 -16.48
N ALA A 233 -1.62 13.20 -17.25
CA ALA A 233 -2.22 13.25 -18.57
C ALA A 233 -1.58 12.19 -19.50
N ALA A 234 -2.41 11.55 -20.33
CA ALA A 234 -1.90 10.61 -21.31
C ALA A 234 -1.02 11.36 -22.35
N PRO A 235 0.21 10.90 -22.63
CA PRO A 235 1.06 11.57 -23.61
C PRO A 235 0.48 11.44 -25.01
N THR A 236 0.63 12.51 -25.80
CA THR A 236 0.24 12.53 -27.22
C THR A 236 1.18 11.67 -28.06
N ASP A 237 2.49 11.76 -27.81
CA ASP A 237 3.48 10.87 -28.41
C ASP A 237 3.58 9.55 -27.63
N ARG A 238 3.30 8.46 -28.33
CA ARG A 238 3.28 7.09 -27.81
C ARG A 238 4.45 6.25 -28.32
N GLY A 239 5.26 6.79 -29.23
CA GLY A 239 6.32 6.06 -29.92
C GLY A 239 7.37 5.52 -28.95
N TRP A 240 7.78 6.34 -27.99
CA TRP A 240 8.75 5.93 -26.97
C TRP A 240 8.22 4.85 -26.02
N ILE A 241 6.92 4.85 -25.71
CA ILE A 241 6.30 3.80 -24.87
C ILE A 241 6.32 2.46 -25.59
N ARG A 242 5.93 2.45 -26.88
CA ARG A 242 5.96 1.23 -27.72
C ARG A 242 7.39 0.72 -27.92
N ALA A 243 8.33 1.61 -28.20
CA ALA A 243 9.74 1.24 -28.32
C ALA A 243 10.27 0.64 -27.01
N GLY A 244 9.92 1.26 -25.87
CA GLY A 244 10.25 0.74 -24.54
C GLY A 244 9.63 -0.62 -24.25
N LEU A 245 8.37 -0.86 -24.65
CA LEU A 245 7.71 -2.16 -24.52
C LEU A 245 8.38 -3.26 -25.34
N ARG A 246 8.71 -2.98 -26.60
CA ARG A 246 9.43 -3.93 -27.47
C ARG A 246 10.78 -4.29 -26.91
N GLN A 247 11.51 -3.27 -26.43
CA GLN A 247 12.81 -3.48 -25.80
C GLN A 247 12.66 -4.28 -24.50
N PHE A 248 11.68 -3.95 -23.65
CA PHE A 248 11.38 -4.69 -22.44
C PHE A 248 11.10 -6.18 -22.72
N PHE A 249 10.20 -6.51 -23.65
CA PHE A 249 9.90 -7.91 -23.98
C PHE A 249 11.10 -8.63 -24.59
N LYS A 250 11.90 -7.95 -25.43
CA LYS A 250 13.14 -8.50 -25.97
C LYS A 250 14.13 -8.86 -24.85
N GLU A 251 14.38 -7.94 -23.92
CA GLU A 251 15.29 -8.17 -22.80
C GLU A 251 14.83 -9.30 -21.88
N ARG A 252 13.52 -9.40 -21.62
CA ARG A 252 12.95 -10.51 -20.84
C ARG A 252 13.07 -11.85 -21.57
N ALA A 253 12.88 -11.85 -22.89
CA ALA A 253 13.07 -13.05 -23.69
C ALA A 253 14.54 -13.50 -23.71
N GLU A 254 15.48 -12.57 -23.81
CA GLU A 254 16.92 -12.83 -23.71
C GLU A 254 17.34 -13.30 -22.32
N ALA A 255 16.70 -12.79 -21.25
CA ALA A 255 16.88 -13.26 -19.89
C ALA A 255 16.28 -14.67 -19.65
N GLY A 256 15.45 -15.17 -20.56
CA GLY A 256 14.83 -16.49 -20.48
C GLY A 256 13.59 -16.56 -19.61
N GLU A 257 13.17 -15.46 -19.00
CA GLU A 257 11.96 -15.38 -18.18
C GLU A 257 11.41 -13.95 -18.06
N LEU A 258 10.10 -13.84 -17.85
CA LEU A 258 9.40 -12.64 -17.41
C LEU A 258 8.76 -12.95 -16.04
N ASN A 259 9.28 -12.34 -14.97
CA ASN A 259 8.62 -12.39 -13.66
C ASN A 259 7.45 -11.42 -13.69
N VAL A 260 6.24 -11.94 -13.91
CA VAL A 260 5.06 -11.10 -14.17
C VAL A 260 4.75 -10.16 -13.00
N MET A 261 5.06 -10.58 -11.77
CA MET A 261 4.87 -9.72 -10.62
C MET A 261 5.89 -8.59 -10.61
N GLU A 262 7.18 -8.89 -10.57
CA GLU A 262 8.22 -7.86 -10.42
C GLU A 262 8.38 -7.00 -11.69
N ASP A 263 8.61 -7.64 -12.84
CA ASP A 263 9.08 -6.98 -14.06
C ASP A 263 8.02 -6.04 -14.66
N VAL A 264 6.74 -6.43 -14.62
CA VAL A 264 5.63 -5.56 -15.07
C VAL A 264 5.54 -4.30 -14.21
N SER A 265 5.74 -4.44 -12.89
CA SER A 265 5.76 -3.28 -11.99
C SER A 265 6.91 -2.35 -12.34
N ILE A 266 8.10 -2.90 -12.55
CA ILE A 266 9.30 -2.14 -12.88
C ILE A 266 9.08 -1.34 -14.16
N TRP A 267 8.65 -2.00 -15.24
CA TRP A 267 8.37 -1.33 -16.51
C TRP A 267 7.34 -0.21 -16.36
N VAL A 268 6.22 -0.48 -15.67
CA VAL A 268 5.19 0.54 -15.42
C VAL A 268 5.79 1.74 -14.67
N HIS A 269 6.64 1.54 -13.67
CA HIS A 269 7.26 2.66 -12.96
C HIS A 269 8.21 3.47 -13.83
N GLN A 270 8.98 2.84 -14.72
CA GLN A 270 9.81 3.57 -15.68
C GLN A 270 8.96 4.50 -16.55
N VAL A 271 7.83 4.00 -17.04
CA VAL A 271 6.90 4.78 -17.88
C VAL A 271 6.17 5.86 -17.08
N LEU A 272 5.69 5.55 -15.88
CA LEU A 272 4.96 6.50 -15.04
C LEU A 272 5.86 7.62 -14.54
N MET A 273 7.10 7.34 -14.12
CA MET A 273 8.04 8.39 -13.71
C MET A 273 8.42 9.30 -14.88
N ASN A 274 8.64 8.74 -16.07
CA ASN A 274 8.90 9.55 -17.25
C ASN A 274 7.68 10.42 -17.62
N THR A 275 6.48 9.85 -17.63
CA THR A 275 5.25 10.61 -17.97
C THR A 275 4.95 11.68 -16.92
N THR A 276 5.01 11.33 -15.64
CA THR A 276 4.54 12.19 -14.54
C THR A 276 5.55 13.28 -14.19
N LEU A 277 6.83 12.93 -14.19
CA LEU A 277 7.91 13.78 -13.68
C LEU A 277 8.89 14.21 -14.78
N ASN A 278 8.72 13.77 -16.03
CA ASN A 278 9.76 13.88 -17.07
C ASN A 278 11.10 13.29 -16.60
N TRP A 279 11.03 12.21 -15.82
CA TRP A 279 12.19 11.55 -15.24
C TRP A 279 12.33 10.13 -15.82
N MET A 280 13.23 9.98 -16.77
CA MET A 280 13.64 8.67 -17.27
C MET A 280 14.52 7.97 -16.24
N VAL A 281 14.01 6.87 -15.68
CA VAL A 281 14.73 6.04 -14.70
C VAL A 281 15.11 4.69 -15.31
N ASP A 282 16.27 4.18 -14.89
CA ASP A 282 16.71 2.85 -15.29
C ASP A 282 15.95 1.74 -14.54
N TYR A 283 16.20 0.50 -14.96
CA TYR A 283 15.58 -0.68 -14.40
C TYR A 283 15.90 -0.87 -12.90
N ALA A 284 17.15 -0.59 -12.50
CA ALA A 284 17.62 -0.80 -11.13
C ALA A 284 16.94 0.19 -10.16
N TYR A 285 16.82 1.46 -10.57
CA TYR A 285 16.11 2.48 -9.81
C TYR A 285 14.63 2.13 -9.64
N ALA A 286 13.96 1.75 -10.74
CA ALA A 286 12.56 1.36 -10.70
C ALA A 286 12.35 0.09 -9.84
N LYS A 287 13.29 -0.86 -9.85
CA LYS A 287 13.26 -2.04 -8.97
C LYS A 287 13.34 -1.69 -7.48
N GLU A 288 14.23 -0.78 -7.09
CA GLU A 288 14.28 -0.34 -5.69
C GLU A 288 13.01 0.44 -5.30
N PHE A 289 12.42 1.21 -6.22
CA PHE A 289 11.12 1.83 -5.98
C PHE A 289 10.01 0.80 -5.73
N VAL A 290 9.92 -0.25 -6.56
CA VAL A 290 8.95 -1.36 -6.41
C VAL A 290 9.08 -2.05 -5.06
N LYS A 291 10.31 -2.18 -4.55
CA LYS A 291 10.58 -2.75 -3.23
C LYS A 291 10.10 -1.84 -2.10
N VAL A 292 10.26 -0.51 -2.22
CA VAL A 292 9.69 0.45 -1.26
C VAL A 292 8.16 0.41 -1.30
N GLN A 293 7.56 0.36 -2.49
CA GLN A 293 6.12 0.18 -2.67
C GLN A 293 5.61 -1.12 -2.01
N SER A 294 6.31 -2.24 -2.22
CA SER A 294 5.95 -3.53 -1.64
C SER A 294 6.00 -3.51 -0.11
N ASN A 295 7.04 -2.90 0.47
CA ASN A 295 7.12 -2.71 1.93
C ASN A 295 5.96 -1.84 2.43
N PHE A 296 5.64 -0.75 1.73
CA PHE A 296 4.52 0.12 2.10
C PHE A 296 3.20 -0.63 2.18
N PHE A 297 2.84 -1.44 1.17
CA PHE A 297 1.58 -2.21 1.19
C PHE A 297 1.60 -3.36 2.20
N THR A 298 2.71 -4.10 2.29
CA THR A 298 2.85 -5.25 3.18
C THR A 298 2.72 -4.82 4.64
N TYR A 299 3.45 -3.78 5.03
CA TYR A 299 3.51 -3.33 6.41
C TYR A 299 2.47 -2.26 6.74
N GLY A 300 1.91 -1.58 5.73
CA GLY A 300 0.78 -0.67 5.90
C GLY A 300 -0.39 -1.34 6.62
N THR A 301 -0.74 -2.55 6.19
CA THR A 301 -1.83 -3.33 6.81
C THR A 301 -1.51 -3.76 8.24
N VAL A 302 -0.29 -4.26 8.48
CA VAL A 302 0.17 -4.67 9.83
C VAL A 302 0.29 -3.48 10.79
N SER A 303 0.53 -2.28 10.25
CA SER A 303 0.70 -1.09 11.06
C SER A 303 -0.63 -0.47 11.53
N GLN A 304 -1.78 -0.87 10.97
CA GLN A 304 -3.11 -0.44 11.42
C GLN A 304 -3.44 -0.95 12.83
N VAL A 305 -2.94 -2.14 13.14
CA VAL A 305 -3.29 -2.95 14.30
C VAL A 305 -2.21 -2.90 15.37
N ALA A 306 -1.00 -2.50 15.00
CA ALA A 306 0.11 -2.35 15.92
C ALA A 306 -0.10 -1.10 16.80
N PRO A 307 0.02 -1.22 18.15
CA PRO A 307 0.00 -0.06 19.03
C PRO A 307 1.13 0.90 18.69
N LYS A 308 0.91 2.22 18.81
CA LYS A 308 1.93 3.25 18.53
C LYS A 308 3.25 3.01 19.26
N SER A 309 3.18 2.55 20.51
CA SER A 309 4.37 2.23 21.34
C SER A 309 5.26 1.15 20.73
N THR A 310 4.70 0.29 19.87
CA THR A 310 5.43 -0.80 19.22
C THR A 310 6.12 -0.38 17.92
N TYR A 311 5.83 0.79 17.35
CA TYR A 311 6.39 1.19 16.05
C TYR A 311 7.92 1.32 16.04
N SER A 312 8.55 1.65 17.16
CA SER A 312 10.01 1.73 17.23
C SER A 312 10.70 0.35 17.27
N THR A 313 10.04 -0.65 17.84
CA THR A 313 10.56 -2.03 18.01
C THR A 313 10.09 -2.91 16.87
N LEU A 314 8.77 -3.02 16.67
CA LEU A 314 8.16 -3.75 15.56
C LEU A 314 8.48 -3.09 14.23
N GLY A 315 8.46 -1.75 14.15
CA GLY A 315 8.75 -1.06 12.90
C GLY A 315 10.18 -1.27 12.42
N ARG A 316 11.16 -1.51 13.30
CA ARG A 316 12.51 -1.91 12.87
C ARG A 316 12.52 -3.27 12.18
N PHE A 317 11.78 -4.24 12.73
CA PHE A 317 11.60 -5.56 12.10
C PHE A 317 10.81 -5.45 10.78
N LEU A 318 9.77 -4.62 10.74
CA LEU A 318 8.91 -4.40 9.59
C LEU A 318 9.46 -3.35 8.60
N LYS A 319 10.72 -2.93 8.74
CA LYS A 319 11.35 -1.91 7.88
C LYS A 319 10.54 -0.59 7.72
N MET A 320 9.72 -0.24 8.71
CA MET A 320 8.88 0.96 8.65
C MET A 320 9.71 2.25 8.62
N PRO A 321 10.77 2.43 9.44
CA PRO A 321 11.63 3.61 9.37
C PRO A 321 12.28 3.75 7.99
N GLN A 322 12.81 2.66 7.43
CA GLN A 322 13.44 2.65 6.12
C GLN A 322 12.44 3.02 5.01
N THR A 323 11.21 2.50 5.10
CA THR A 323 10.15 2.82 4.14
C THR A 323 9.72 4.28 4.25
N ARG A 324 9.55 4.81 5.47
CA ARG A 324 9.28 6.23 5.73
C ARG A 324 10.39 7.12 5.17
N ASP A 325 11.65 6.78 5.44
CA ASP A 325 12.79 7.60 5.02
C ASP A 325 12.96 7.58 3.50
N ALA A 326 12.69 6.44 2.86
CA ALA A 326 12.62 6.33 1.41
C ALA A 326 11.49 7.19 0.81
N ILE A 327 10.28 7.14 1.38
CA ILE A 327 9.16 8.00 0.96
C ILE A 327 9.55 9.47 1.07
N ALA A 328 10.14 9.90 2.19
CA ALA A 328 10.61 11.26 2.36
C ALA A 328 11.72 11.64 1.36
N ALA A 329 12.63 10.71 1.05
CA ALA A 329 13.67 10.92 0.06
C ALA A 329 13.11 11.10 -1.36
N TYR A 330 12.12 10.30 -1.76
CA TYR A 330 11.45 10.46 -3.06
C TYR A 330 10.71 11.79 -3.15
N VAL A 331 9.97 12.21 -2.11
CA VAL A 331 9.33 13.53 -2.12
C VAL A 331 10.36 14.63 -2.30
N ARG A 332 11.49 14.59 -1.54
CA ARG A 332 12.58 15.55 -1.71
C ARG A 332 13.17 15.56 -3.11
N ALA A 333 13.34 14.38 -3.73
CA ALA A 333 13.83 14.26 -5.10
C ALA A 333 12.85 14.85 -6.13
N TYR A 334 11.55 14.84 -5.85
CA TYR A 334 10.54 15.41 -6.75
C TYR A 334 10.40 16.93 -6.61
N LEU A 335 10.84 17.54 -5.49
CA LEU A 335 10.67 18.98 -5.25
C LEU A 335 11.26 19.87 -6.35
N PRO A 336 12.51 19.67 -6.83
CA PRO A 336 13.06 20.52 -7.87
C PRO A 336 12.24 20.47 -9.17
N ILE A 337 11.76 19.28 -9.54
CA ILE A 337 10.94 19.06 -10.74
C ILE A 337 9.58 19.77 -10.59
N VAL A 338 8.95 19.64 -9.42
CA VAL A 338 7.66 20.27 -9.13
C VAL A 338 7.78 21.80 -9.09
N GLU A 339 8.85 22.31 -8.49
CA GLU A 339 9.13 23.75 -8.40
C GLU A 339 9.37 24.34 -9.79
N GLU A 340 10.17 23.68 -10.63
CA GLU A 340 10.42 24.10 -12.01
C GLU A 340 9.13 24.15 -12.84
N ARG A 341 8.29 23.10 -12.77
CA ARG A 341 7.09 23.00 -13.61
C ARG A 341 5.92 23.84 -13.12
N TRP A 342 5.73 23.93 -11.80
CA TRP A 342 4.51 24.47 -11.21
C TRP A 342 4.73 25.44 -10.04
N GLY A 343 5.97 25.66 -9.57
CA GLY A 343 6.27 26.48 -8.39
C GLY A 343 5.61 27.86 -8.41
N GLN A 344 5.77 28.61 -9.52
CA GLN A 344 5.13 29.93 -9.68
C GLN A 344 3.59 29.88 -9.60
N LYS A 345 2.97 28.82 -10.15
CA LYS A 345 1.51 28.66 -10.14
C LYS A 345 1.00 28.20 -8.77
N LEU A 346 1.85 27.53 -7.98
CA LEU A 346 1.57 27.03 -6.64
C LEU A 346 1.84 28.06 -5.55
N ALA A 347 2.73 29.04 -5.79
CA ALA A 347 3.10 30.07 -4.83
C ALA A 347 1.91 30.90 -4.31
N ASN A 348 0.85 31.03 -5.12
CA ASN A 348 -0.37 31.75 -4.77
C ASN A 348 -1.50 30.85 -4.26
N ALA A 349 -1.26 29.54 -4.14
CA ALA A 349 -2.24 28.59 -3.63
C ALA A 349 -2.04 28.36 -2.13
N ASP A 350 -3.12 28.02 -1.43
CA ASP A 350 -3.07 27.71 -0.01
C ASP A 350 -3.14 26.20 0.21
N CYS A 351 -2.07 25.65 0.77
CA CYS A 351 -2.00 24.26 1.21
C CYS A 351 -1.69 24.16 2.71
N SER A 352 -1.93 25.23 3.47
CA SER A 352 -1.69 25.24 4.91
C SER A 352 -2.46 24.11 5.61
N PRO A 353 -1.89 23.51 6.68
CA PRO A 353 -0.61 23.84 7.30
C PRO A 353 0.57 23.00 6.74
N SER A 354 0.46 22.40 5.54
CA SER A 354 1.63 21.84 4.84
C SER A 354 2.67 22.93 4.56
N LYS A 355 3.96 22.56 4.54
CA LYS A 355 5.05 23.53 4.36
C LYS A 355 4.91 24.40 3.11
N SER A 356 4.45 23.81 2.00
CA SER A 356 4.08 24.53 0.79
C SER A 356 3.19 23.67 -0.10
N CYS A 357 2.51 24.30 -1.06
CA CYS A 357 1.80 23.58 -2.11
C CYS A 357 2.74 22.77 -3.03
N THR A 358 4.00 23.18 -3.19
CA THR A 358 5.04 22.39 -3.89
C THR A 358 5.28 21.05 -3.19
N VAL A 359 5.48 21.07 -1.85
CA VAL A 359 5.68 19.84 -1.07
C VAL A 359 4.42 18.97 -1.09
N GLN A 360 3.24 19.60 -1.00
CA GLN A 360 1.96 18.90 -1.07
C GLN A 360 1.76 18.19 -2.41
N LEU A 361 2.04 18.87 -3.52
CA LEU A 361 1.94 18.29 -4.86
C LEU A 361 2.98 17.18 -5.05
N ALA A 362 4.25 17.40 -4.68
CA ALA A 362 5.29 16.37 -4.77
C ALA A 362 4.91 15.09 -4.01
N SER A 363 4.33 15.24 -2.80
CA SER A 363 3.81 14.11 -2.03
C SER A 363 2.62 13.41 -2.70
N MET A 364 1.72 14.18 -3.32
CA MET A 364 0.56 13.63 -4.05
C MET A 364 0.96 12.93 -5.36
N LEU A 365 2.00 13.40 -6.06
CA LEU A 365 2.58 12.70 -7.21
C LEU A 365 3.23 11.40 -6.77
N LEU A 366 3.98 11.40 -5.65
CA LEU A 366 4.52 10.17 -5.08
C LEU A 366 3.42 9.19 -4.67
N ASP A 367 2.33 9.66 -4.06
CA ASP A 367 1.18 8.80 -3.75
C ASP A 367 0.61 8.16 -5.02
N GLY A 368 0.36 8.94 -6.08
CA GLY A 368 -0.08 8.40 -7.37
C GLY A 368 0.89 7.34 -7.92
N LEU A 369 2.20 7.57 -7.82
CA LEU A 369 3.23 6.61 -8.24
C LEU A 369 3.30 5.38 -7.33
N LEU A 370 3.18 5.51 -6.01
CA LEU A 370 3.23 4.38 -5.07
C LEU A 370 1.95 3.55 -5.08
N SER A 371 0.78 4.18 -5.21
CA SER A 371 -0.51 3.56 -4.98
C SER A 371 -1.29 3.33 -6.27
N THR A 372 -2.27 4.18 -6.59
CA THR A 372 -3.23 3.93 -7.68
C THR A 372 -2.56 3.80 -9.05
N GLY A 373 -1.52 4.59 -9.34
CA GLY A 373 -0.77 4.47 -10.60
C GLY A 373 0.14 3.24 -10.58
N GLY A 374 1.10 3.19 -9.66
CA GLY A 374 2.13 2.16 -9.72
C GLY A 374 1.77 0.81 -9.11
N HIS A 375 0.63 0.66 -8.43
CA HIS A 375 0.16 -0.64 -7.93
C HIS A 375 -1.03 -1.16 -8.74
N PHE A 376 -2.04 -0.33 -9.02
CA PHE A 376 -3.26 -0.79 -9.68
C PHE A 376 -3.08 -1.05 -11.18
N LEU A 377 -2.27 -0.25 -11.88
CA LEU A 377 -2.00 -0.47 -13.30
C LEU A 377 -1.22 -1.79 -13.54
N PRO A 378 -0.08 -2.05 -12.86
CA PRO A 378 0.58 -3.35 -12.98
C PRO A 378 -0.33 -4.51 -12.58
N TYR A 379 -1.16 -4.32 -11.55
CA TYR A 379 -2.13 -5.33 -11.14
C TYR A 379 -3.13 -5.66 -12.26
N GLY A 380 -3.69 -4.67 -12.95
CA GLY A 380 -4.57 -4.88 -14.10
C GLY A 380 -3.89 -5.66 -15.22
N ILE A 381 -2.64 -5.32 -15.54
CA ILE A 381 -1.84 -6.02 -16.57
C ILE A 381 -1.55 -7.47 -16.16
N ARG A 382 -1.09 -7.69 -14.93
CA ARG A 382 -0.86 -9.04 -14.37
C ARG A 382 -2.11 -9.90 -14.39
N SER A 383 -3.26 -9.29 -14.08
CA SER A 383 -4.56 -9.96 -14.10
C SER A 383 -4.93 -10.39 -15.51
N GLY A 384 -4.72 -9.53 -16.51
CA GLY A 384 -4.92 -9.90 -17.92
C GLY A 384 -3.97 -11.01 -18.38
N LEU A 385 -2.69 -10.96 -18.02
CA LEU A 385 -1.75 -12.05 -18.28
C LEU A 385 -2.19 -13.36 -17.59
N ALA A 386 -2.65 -13.30 -16.33
CA ALA A 386 -3.16 -14.47 -15.63
C ALA A 386 -4.41 -15.05 -16.29
N VAL A 387 -5.28 -14.21 -16.85
CA VAL A 387 -6.45 -14.64 -17.64
C VAL A 387 -6.05 -15.35 -18.93
N LEU A 388 -5.01 -14.85 -19.62
CA LEU A 388 -4.51 -15.43 -20.87
C LEU A 388 -3.79 -16.77 -20.68
N PHE A 389 -3.07 -16.93 -19.56
CA PHE A 389 -2.18 -18.08 -19.36
C PHE A 389 -2.68 -19.12 -18.35
N SER A 390 -3.66 -18.79 -17.51
CA SER A 390 -4.16 -19.76 -16.54
C SER A 390 -4.98 -20.86 -17.18
N THR A 391 -4.70 -22.11 -16.80
CA THR A 391 -5.55 -23.27 -17.11
C THR A 391 -6.54 -23.60 -15.99
N SER A 392 -6.58 -22.79 -14.92
CA SER A 392 -7.41 -23.05 -13.76
C SER A 392 -8.89 -22.82 -14.05
N SER A 393 -9.71 -23.84 -13.85
CA SER A 393 -11.18 -23.75 -13.93
C SER A 393 -11.81 -22.95 -12.79
N SER A 394 -11.03 -22.51 -11.79
CA SER A 394 -11.53 -21.60 -10.76
C SER A 394 -11.44 -20.13 -11.17
N ASN A 395 -10.73 -19.83 -12.26
CA ASN A 395 -10.54 -18.47 -12.69
C ASN A 395 -11.78 -17.96 -13.44
N PRO A 396 -12.10 -16.66 -13.33
CA PRO A 396 -13.25 -16.08 -14.03
C PRO A 396 -13.22 -16.27 -15.56
N GLY A 397 -12.03 -16.49 -16.15
CA GLY A 397 -11.90 -16.80 -17.56
C GLY A 397 -12.02 -18.28 -17.91
N ASN A 398 -11.96 -19.23 -16.97
CA ASN A 398 -11.93 -20.68 -17.24
C ASN A 398 -10.92 -21.11 -18.34
N GLY A 399 -9.81 -20.39 -18.49
CA GLY A 399 -8.85 -20.59 -19.59
C GLY A 399 -9.34 -20.15 -20.98
N GLN A 400 -10.44 -19.39 -21.06
CA GLN A 400 -11.05 -18.84 -22.27
C GLN A 400 -10.76 -17.35 -22.47
N GLY A 401 -9.79 -16.79 -21.73
CA GLY A 401 -9.32 -15.44 -21.99
C GLY A 401 -8.69 -15.36 -23.38
N GLU A 402 -9.33 -14.67 -24.32
CA GLU A 402 -8.78 -14.44 -25.65
C GLU A 402 -8.40 -12.96 -25.80
N LEU A 403 -7.16 -12.72 -26.23
CA LEU A 403 -6.72 -11.41 -26.69
C LEU A 403 -6.93 -11.32 -28.19
N VAL A 404 -7.99 -10.64 -28.61
CA VAL A 404 -8.28 -10.42 -30.04
C VAL A 404 -7.56 -9.16 -30.51
N ALA A 405 -6.78 -9.29 -31.59
CA ALA A 405 -6.07 -8.17 -32.19
C ALA A 405 -7.04 -7.02 -32.57
N GLY A 406 -6.69 -5.80 -32.17
CA GLY A 406 -7.51 -4.60 -32.33
C GLY A 406 -8.52 -4.34 -31.21
N HIS A 407 -8.67 -5.25 -30.25
CA HIS A 407 -9.57 -5.14 -29.09
C HIS A 407 -8.82 -5.13 -27.75
N GLU A 408 -7.56 -4.71 -27.74
CA GLU A 408 -6.70 -4.76 -26.55
C GLU A 408 -7.17 -3.81 -25.45
N LEU A 409 -7.82 -2.70 -25.82
CA LEU A 409 -8.40 -1.77 -24.86
C LEU A 409 -9.62 -2.39 -24.17
N GLU A 410 -10.51 -3.03 -24.92
CA GLU A 410 -11.68 -3.73 -24.39
C GLU A 410 -11.28 -4.93 -23.53
N PHE A 411 -10.23 -5.64 -23.92
CA PHE A 411 -9.62 -6.70 -23.11
C PHE A 411 -9.10 -6.14 -21.78
N PHE A 412 -8.36 -5.04 -21.81
CA PHE A 412 -7.84 -4.43 -20.60
C PHE A 412 -8.95 -3.85 -19.70
N TRP A 413 -9.99 -3.27 -20.29
CA TRP A 413 -11.19 -2.86 -19.58
C TRP A 413 -11.85 -4.04 -18.86
N GLU A 414 -11.98 -5.20 -19.53
CA GLU A 414 -12.54 -6.39 -18.89
C GLU A 414 -11.68 -6.87 -17.73
N CYS A 415 -10.35 -6.78 -17.83
CA CYS A 415 -9.44 -7.08 -16.73
C CYS A 415 -9.71 -6.18 -15.52
N LEU A 416 -9.86 -4.88 -15.74
CA LEU A 416 -10.13 -3.91 -14.68
C LEU A 416 -11.56 -4.00 -14.11
N ARG A 417 -12.54 -4.43 -14.91
CA ARG A 417 -13.91 -4.65 -14.48
C ARG A 417 -14.02 -5.93 -13.65
N MET A 418 -13.53 -7.04 -14.20
CA MET A 418 -13.68 -8.36 -13.61
C MET A 418 -12.77 -8.58 -12.40
N ILE A 419 -11.58 -7.97 -12.42
CA ILE A 419 -10.56 -8.14 -11.39
C ILE A 419 -10.10 -6.73 -10.95
N PRO A 420 -11.00 -5.93 -10.34
CA PRO A 420 -10.72 -4.53 -10.09
C PRO A 420 -9.65 -4.39 -9.00
N PRO A 421 -8.57 -3.63 -9.27
CA PRO A 421 -7.53 -3.39 -8.28
C PRO A 421 -8.03 -2.51 -7.12
N ALA A 422 -9.00 -1.63 -7.38
CA ALA A 422 -9.64 -0.79 -6.39
C ALA A 422 -10.89 -1.49 -5.83
N LEU A 423 -10.85 -1.86 -4.55
CA LEU A 423 -12.01 -2.49 -3.90
C LEU A 423 -13.19 -1.57 -3.66
N GLY A 424 -12.91 -0.31 -3.34
CA GLY A 424 -13.94 0.62 -2.95
C GLY A 424 -13.44 2.04 -2.73
N ILE A 425 -14.36 2.93 -2.39
CA ILE A 425 -14.06 4.34 -2.13
C ILE A 425 -14.55 4.68 -0.73
N PRO A 426 -13.64 4.75 0.25
CA PRO A 426 -14.02 5.09 1.60
C PRO A 426 -14.34 6.58 1.70
N TYR A 427 -15.31 6.89 2.53
CA TYR A 427 -15.59 8.22 3.03
C TYR A 427 -16.22 8.11 4.42
N TRP A 428 -16.17 9.19 5.17
CA TRP A 428 -16.75 9.27 6.50
C TRP A 428 -17.87 10.28 6.46
N ARG A 429 -18.98 9.96 7.13
CA ARG A 429 -20.02 10.93 7.46
C ARG A 429 -19.77 11.39 8.90
N GLU A 430 -20.30 12.56 9.23
CA GLU A 430 -20.14 13.24 10.53
C GLU A 430 -18.81 13.97 10.70
N THR A 431 -18.70 14.68 11.83
CA THR A 431 -17.64 15.63 12.13
C THR A 431 -16.28 14.97 12.00
N ARG A 432 -15.38 15.57 11.21
CA ARG A 432 -13.99 15.13 11.19
C ARG A 432 -13.48 15.06 12.64
N PRO A 433 -12.80 13.98 13.05
CA PRO A 433 -12.38 13.86 14.43
C PRO A 433 -11.56 15.10 14.85
N THR A 434 -11.65 15.47 16.12
CA THR A 434 -10.99 16.68 16.63
C THR A 434 -9.62 16.35 17.19
N CYS A 435 -8.73 17.33 17.24
CA CYS A 435 -7.51 17.18 18.02
C CYS A 435 -7.90 16.96 19.50
N VAL A 436 -7.21 16.05 20.19
CA VAL A 436 -7.53 15.75 21.60
C VAL A 436 -7.49 17.02 22.43
N GLY A 437 -8.59 17.32 23.13
CA GLY A 437 -8.75 18.52 23.93
C GLY A 437 -9.21 19.77 23.16
N MET A 438 -9.62 19.62 21.90
CA MET A 438 -10.17 20.69 21.07
C MET A 438 -11.60 20.36 20.64
N THR A 439 -12.43 21.39 20.52
CA THR A 439 -13.75 21.36 19.88
C THR A 439 -13.62 21.15 18.37
N ALA A 440 -14.76 20.85 17.73
CA ALA A 440 -14.84 20.73 16.28
C ALA A 440 -14.50 22.06 15.62
N GLU A 441 -15.03 23.15 16.17
CA GLU A 441 -14.78 24.52 15.76
C GLU A 441 -13.30 24.89 15.94
N GLU A 442 -12.68 24.61 17.08
CA GLU A 442 -11.24 24.89 17.29
C GLU A 442 -10.34 24.06 16.35
N THR A 443 -10.71 22.81 16.08
CA THR A 443 -9.98 21.96 15.10
C THR A 443 -10.21 22.46 13.67
N GLN A 444 -11.41 22.95 13.37
CA GLN A 444 -11.76 23.57 12.11
C GLN A 444 -10.99 24.88 11.93
N GLU A 445 -10.86 25.72 12.96
CA GLU A 445 -10.04 26.94 12.95
C GLU A 445 -8.55 26.63 12.71
N LEU A 446 -8.03 25.50 13.19
CA LEU A 446 -6.68 25.03 12.85
C LEU A 446 -6.53 24.56 11.40
N THR A 447 -7.61 24.04 10.80
CA THR A 447 -7.61 23.63 9.38
C THR A 447 -7.96 24.78 8.44
N GLU A 448 -8.64 25.81 8.94
CA GLU A 448 -8.97 27.05 8.24
C GLU A 448 -7.92 28.15 8.44
N TYR A 449 -6.78 27.84 9.10
CA TYR A 449 -5.80 28.79 9.65
C TYR A 449 -5.51 29.99 8.72
N LYS A 450 -6.31 31.03 8.88
CA LYS A 450 -6.34 32.24 8.05
C LYS A 450 -5.50 33.38 8.61
N ASP A 451 -4.71 33.14 9.66
CA ASP A 451 -4.01 34.21 10.36
C ASP A 451 -2.51 34.23 10.07
N SER A 452 -2.18 35.13 9.14
CA SER A 452 -0.90 35.60 8.66
C SER A 452 0.03 36.22 9.72
N ARG A 453 0.09 35.69 10.95
CA ARG A 453 0.88 36.27 12.05
C ARG A 453 2.08 35.45 12.51
N LEU A 454 2.41 34.35 11.83
CA LEU A 454 3.69 33.66 11.96
C LEU A 454 4.67 33.98 10.81
N GLY A 455 4.27 34.87 9.88
CA GLY A 455 5.06 35.24 8.70
C GLY A 455 5.97 36.47 8.86
N THR A 456 6.09 37.09 10.03
CA THR A 456 6.81 38.39 10.16
C THR A 456 8.17 38.35 10.86
N ASP A 457 8.70 37.20 11.28
CA ASP A 457 10.07 37.15 11.86
C ASP A 457 11.06 36.23 11.15
N PHE A 458 10.75 35.81 9.92
CA PHE A 458 11.78 35.33 8.99
C PHE A 458 12.27 36.50 8.12
N ARG A 459 12.99 37.46 8.73
CA ARG A 459 13.90 38.30 7.96
C ARG A 459 15.01 37.39 7.44
N VAL A 460 14.92 37.06 6.16
CA VAL A 460 16.05 36.59 5.36
C VAL A 460 17.07 37.74 5.33
N SER A 461 17.91 37.82 6.36
CA SER A 461 19.18 38.54 6.21
C SER A 461 20.05 37.68 5.31
N GLU A 462 20.40 38.24 4.15
CA GLU A 462 21.45 37.83 3.23
C GLU A 462 22.49 36.88 3.86
N ALA A 463 22.30 35.58 3.69
CA ALA A 463 23.28 34.58 4.08
C ALA A 463 23.59 33.68 2.87
N ARG A 464 24.88 33.65 2.56
CA ARG A 464 25.52 32.98 1.43
C ARG A 464 25.04 31.54 1.25
N GLN A 465 24.89 31.16 -0.01
CA GLN A 465 24.80 29.78 -0.47
C GLN A 465 26.08 29.02 -0.08
N GLU A 466 26.04 28.29 1.03
CA GLU A 466 26.92 27.14 1.25
C GLU A 466 26.06 25.90 1.56
N PRO A 467 26.49 24.71 1.14
CA PRO A 467 25.71 23.49 1.27
C PRO A 467 25.55 23.11 2.75
N MET A 468 24.29 23.03 3.19
CA MET A 468 23.90 22.86 4.58
C MET A 468 23.88 21.37 4.94
N ASP A 469 24.88 20.94 5.71
CA ASP A 469 24.99 19.61 6.32
C ASP A 469 24.13 19.56 7.60
N TRP A 470 22.94 18.97 7.52
CA TRP A 470 22.02 18.88 8.66
C TRP A 470 22.42 17.74 9.59
N SER A 471 22.85 18.09 10.81
CA SER A 471 23.07 17.11 11.86
C SER A 471 21.73 16.54 12.38
N GLU A 472 21.74 15.26 12.79
CA GLU A 472 20.57 14.55 13.36
C GLU A 472 19.97 15.25 14.60
N SER A 473 20.73 16.15 15.24
CA SER A 473 20.29 16.96 16.37
C SER A 473 19.41 18.16 15.96
N GLU A 474 19.60 18.71 14.77
CA GLU A 474 18.86 19.87 14.26
C GLU A 474 17.53 19.49 13.62
N MET A 475 17.43 18.27 13.05
CA MET A 475 16.15 17.70 12.66
C MET A 475 15.20 17.51 13.86
N ARG A 476 15.73 17.36 15.08
CA ARG A 476 14.91 17.28 16.31
C ARG A 476 14.42 18.64 16.79
N THR A 477 15.12 19.74 16.48
CA THR A 477 14.80 21.08 17.02
C THR A 477 14.01 21.96 16.05
N ASN A 478 14.04 21.68 14.75
CA ASN A 478 13.40 22.47 13.68
C ASN A 478 12.22 21.76 12.98
N SER A 479 11.47 20.92 13.69
CA SER A 479 10.28 20.26 13.14
C SER A 479 9.17 21.29 12.77
N PRO A 480 8.48 21.12 11.62
CA PRO A 480 7.30 21.91 11.21
C PRO A 480 6.17 21.97 12.25
N SER A 481 6.21 21.09 13.25
CA SER A 481 5.28 21.05 14.38
C SER A 481 5.31 22.29 15.28
N ARG A 482 6.28 23.22 15.14
CA ARG A 482 6.35 24.45 15.95
C ARG A 482 5.22 25.47 15.72
N GLY A 483 4.43 25.35 14.65
CA GLY A 483 3.24 26.18 14.41
C GLY A 483 1.94 25.60 14.98
N LEU A 484 1.89 24.30 15.28
CA LEU A 484 0.69 23.67 15.82
C LEU A 484 0.61 23.90 17.34
N PRO A 485 -0.57 24.02 17.96
CA PRO A 485 -0.71 24.06 19.42
C PRO A 485 0.04 22.90 20.08
N ALA A 486 0.54 23.09 21.30
CA ALA A 486 1.30 22.05 22.02
C ALA A 486 0.50 20.73 22.17
N SER A 487 -0.84 20.79 22.18
CA SER A 487 -1.75 19.64 22.17
C SER A 487 -1.66 18.77 20.91
N CYS A 488 -1.10 19.30 19.82
CA CYS A 488 -0.87 18.59 18.55
C CYS A 488 0.59 18.16 18.36
N ARG A 489 1.51 18.55 19.26
CA ARG A 489 2.94 18.19 19.18
C ARG A 489 3.19 16.92 19.98
N GLY A 490 3.68 15.86 19.32
CA GLY A 490 3.99 14.57 19.97
C GLY A 490 3.06 13.39 19.62
N TYR A 491 2.22 13.55 18.59
CA TYR A 491 1.12 12.65 18.16
C TYR A 491 -0.03 12.57 19.18
N PRO A 492 -1.28 12.84 18.76
CA PRO A 492 -1.98 11.95 17.82
C PRO A 492 -2.65 12.72 16.67
N PRO A 493 -2.55 12.32 15.38
CA PRO A 493 -3.60 12.74 14.47
C PRO A 493 -4.80 11.90 14.89
N VAL A 494 -5.90 12.58 15.25
CA VAL A 494 -7.26 12.09 15.09
C VAL A 494 -7.29 10.60 14.81
N ASN A 495 -7.56 9.79 15.85
CA ASN A 495 -7.96 8.44 15.56
C ASN A 495 -9.14 8.57 14.59
N GLN A 496 -8.91 8.25 13.31
CA GLN A 496 -9.94 8.44 12.30
C GLN A 496 -11.20 7.63 12.64
N TRP A 497 -11.07 6.63 13.52
CA TRP A 497 -12.15 5.84 14.09
C TRP A 497 -12.98 6.57 15.16
N ASP A 498 -12.49 7.66 15.77
CA ASP A 498 -13.16 8.34 16.89
C ASP A 498 -14.11 9.48 16.44
N GLY A 499 -14.25 9.74 15.13
CA GLY A 499 -14.97 10.92 14.62
C GLY A 499 -16.24 10.66 13.81
N GLY A 500 -16.53 9.43 13.39
CA GLY A 500 -17.79 9.19 12.70
C GLY A 500 -17.94 7.83 12.06
N HIS A 501 -19.03 7.66 11.32
CA HIS A 501 -19.32 6.42 10.60
C HIS A 501 -18.56 6.38 9.28
N ARG A 502 -17.71 5.36 9.14
CA ARG A 502 -17.05 5.01 7.88
C ARG A 502 -18.03 4.35 6.93
N TYR A 503 -18.02 4.75 5.66
CA TYR A 503 -18.74 4.13 4.55
C TYR A 503 -17.76 3.77 3.45
N VAL A 504 -18.03 2.68 2.72
CA VAL A 504 -17.21 2.26 1.57
C VAL A 504 -18.14 1.99 0.39
N LEU A 505 -18.00 2.76 -0.68
CA LEU A 505 -18.66 2.46 -1.96
C LEU A 505 -17.94 1.27 -2.60
N GLY A 506 -18.58 0.11 -2.70
CA GLY A 506 -17.94 -1.15 -3.14
C GLY A 506 -17.73 -1.22 -4.65
N ILE A 507 -16.69 -0.58 -5.18
CA ILE A 507 -16.36 -0.58 -6.61
C ILE A 507 -16.25 -1.98 -7.20
N LEU A 508 -15.66 -2.94 -6.47
CA LEU A 508 -15.60 -4.34 -6.88
C LEU A 508 -16.99 -4.88 -7.21
N LEU A 509 -17.96 -4.61 -6.34
CA LEU A 509 -19.32 -5.11 -6.45
C LEU A 509 -20.07 -4.41 -7.59
N GLY A 510 -19.92 -3.09 -7.72
CA GLY A 510 -20.51 -2.35 -8.84
C GLY A 510 -19.97 -2.80 -10.20
N GLN A 511 -18.68 -3.15 -10.30
CA GLN A 511 -18.10 -3.67 -11.53
C GLN A 511 -18.54 -5.09 -11.87
N GLN A 512 -19.00 -5.87 -10.88
CA GLN A 512 -19.41 -7.27 -11.05
C GLN A 512 -20.94 -7.47 -10.95
N ASP A 513 -21.73 -6.40 -10.78
CA ASP A 513 -23.17 -6.47 -10.57
C ASP A 513 -23.90 -7.11 -11.78
N PRO A 514 -24.46 -8.33 -11.63
CA PRO A 514 -25.15 -9.01 -12.73
C PRO A 514 -26.42 -8.32 -13.21
N HIS A 515 -27.04 -7.46 -12.38
CA HIS A 515 -28.22 -6.69 -12.79
C HIS A 515 -27.86 -5.56 -13.77
N VAL A 516 -26.59 -5.17 -13.82
CA VAL A 516 -26.09 -4.06 -14.65
C VAL A 516 -25.27 -4.58 -15.82
N TRP A 517 -24.37 -5.52 -15.56
CA TRP A 517 -23.43 -6.08 -16.54
C TRP A 517 -23.92 -7.39 -17.19
N GLY A 518 -25.12 -7.83 -16.83
CA GLY A 518 -25.76 -9.05 -17.32
C GLY A 518 -25.36 -10.32 -16.56
N GLU A 519 -26.05 -11.41 -16.87
CA GLU A 519 -25.79 -12.73 -16.28
C GLU A 519 -24.31 -13.14 -16.45
N GLY A 520 -23.72 -13.66 -15.38
CA GLY A 520 -22.31 -14.08 -15.35
C GLY A 520 -21.30 -12.95 -15.18
N ALA A 521 -21.72 -11.70 -14.91
CA ALA A 521 -20.80 -10.57 -14.74
C ALA A 521 -19.74 -10.76 -13.63
N ASP A 522 -20.03 -11.55 -12.61
CA ASP A 522 -19.17 -11.85 -11.46
C ASP A 522 -18.32 -13.12 -11.62
N SER A 523 -18.65 -13.95 -12.61
CA SER A 523 -18.11 -15.31 -12.77
C SER A 523 -17.53 -15.61 -14.15
N THR A 524 -17.86 -14.83 -15.18
CA THR A 524 -17.43 -15.02 -16.57
C THR A 524 -16.65 -13.82 -17.09
N PHE A 525 -15.41 -14.03 -17.49
CA PHE A 525 -14.60 -13.05 -18.22
C PHE A 525 -15.09 -12.99 -19.67
N ARG A 526 -15.59 -11.83 -20.08
CA ARG A 526 -16.09 -11.62 -21.45
C ARG A 526 -15.73 -10.21 -21.93
N VAL A 527 -14.95 -10.12 -22.99
CA VAL A 527 -14.69 -8.82 -23.62
C VAL A 527 -15.99 -8.26 -24.19
N ARG A 528 -16.38 -7.06 -23.76
CA ARG A 528 -17.59 -6.33 -24.16
C ARG A 528 -17.25 -5.17 -25.11
N PRO A 529 -18.23 -4.63 -25.86
CA PRO A 529 -18.03 -3.42 -26.64
C PRO A 529 -17.58 -2.25 -25.76
N LEU A 530 -16.67 -1.42 -26.28
CA LEU A 530 -16.08 -0.30 -25.53
C LEU A 530 -17.12 0.64 -24.90
N GLN A 531 -18.22 0.91 -25.62
CA GLN A 531 -19.29 1.80 -25.16
C GLN A 531 -19.97 1.30 -23.88
N GLU A 532 -20.00 -0.02 -23.66
CA GLU A 532 -20.55 -0.61 -22.44
C GLU A 532 -19.68 -0.24 -21.23
N TYR A 533 -18.35 -0.35 -21.36
CA TYR A 533 -17.43 0.07 -20.29
C TYR A 533 -17.49 1.57 -20.04
N GLU A 534 -17.52 2.39 -21.10
CA GLU A 534 -17.61 3.84 -20.98
C GLU A 534 -18.88 4.28 -20.24
N LYS A 535 -19.99 3.56 -20.46
CA LYS A 535 -21.28 3.86 -19.84
C LYS A 535 -21.40 3.34 -18.41
N LEU A 536 -20.91 2.13 -18.14
CA LEU A 536 -21.24 1.41 -16.91
C LEU A 536 -20.09 1.36 -15.91
N SER A 537 -18.84 1.57 -16.33
CA SER A 537 -17.70 1.48 -15.42
C SER A 537 -17.78 2.47 -14.26
N VAL A 538 -17.49 1.95 -13.07
CA VAL A 538 -17.25 2.73 -11.84
C VAL A 538 -15.80 2.60 -11.34
N GLY A 539 -14.95 1.89 -12.08
CA GLY A 539 -13.59 1.49 -11.68
C GLY A 539 -12.61 2.64 -11.53
N PHE A 540 -12.85 3.74 -12.23
CA PHE A 540 -12.09 4.97 -12.11
C PHE A 540 -12.86 6.07 -11.39
N ASN A 541 -13.94 5.69 -10.68
CA ASN A 541 -14.84 6.61 -9.98
C ASN A 541 -15.46 7.67 -10.91
N GLU A 542 -15.88 7.24 -12.10
CA GLU A 542 -16.38 8.09 -13.19
C GLU A 542 -17.56 8.99 -12.79
N MET A 543 -18.45 8.45 -11.97
CA MET A 543 -19.63 9.15 -11.45
C MET A 543 -19.27 10.33 -10.53
N ALA A 544 -18.10 10.34 -9.90
CA ALA A 544 -17.72 11.38 -8.95
C ALA A 544 -17.12 12.62 -9.62
N THR A 545 -17.83 13.12 -10.63
CA THR A 545 -17.51 14.33 -11.39
C THR A 545 -18.65 15.33 -11.32
N ASN A 546 -18.34 16.59 -11.01
CA ASN A 546 -19.27 17.70 -11.04
C ASN A 546 -18.50 19.02 -11.23
N TYR A 547 -18.43 19.50 -12.48
CA TYR A 547 -17.74 20.76 -12.81
C TYR A 547 -18.43 22.02 -12.26
N GLY A 548 -19.69 21.92 -11.84
CA GLY A 548 -20.40 22.99 -11.13
C GLY A 548 -19.90 23.20 -9.70
N VAL A 549 -19.27 22.19 -9.09
CA VAL A 549 -18.67 22.28 -7.76
C VAL A 549 -17.20 22.67 -7.87
N ASN A 550 -16.86 23.88 -7.41
CA ASN A 550 -15.49 24.38 -7.34
C ASN A 550 -14.73 24.27 -8.69
N GLY A 551 -15.45 24.47 -9.81
CA GLY A 551 -14.91 24.37 -11.16
C GLY A 551 -14.33 22.99 -11.49
N GLY A 552 -14.83 21.92 -10.89
CA GLY A 552 -14.36 20.55 -11.07
C GLY A 552 -13.11 20.18 -10.26
N ARG A 553 -12.51 21.12 -9.51
CA ARG A 553 -11.37 20.82 -8.61
C ARG A 553 -11.76 19.85 -7.50
N SER A 554 -13.07 19.75 -7.24
CA SER A 554 -13.63 18.82 -6.28
C SER A 554 -13.98 17.44 -6.86
N ASN A 555 -13.70 17.17 -8.15
CA ASN A 555 -13.94 15.86 -8.75
C ASN A 555 -13.09 14.76 -8.09
N ARG A 556 -13.68 13.58 -7.83
CA ARG A 556 -13.01 12.44 -7.17
C ARG A 556 -12.71 11.29 -8.14
N ASN A 557 -12.98 11.46 -9.43
CA ASN A 557 -12.57 10.53 -10.47
C ASN A 557 -11.04 10.44 -10.57
N CYS A 558 -10.55 9.29 -11.05
CA CYS A 558 -9.13 9.05 -11.25
C CYS A 558 -8.56 10.05 -12.28
N PRO A 559 -7.55 10.87 -11.92
CA PRO A 559 -6.95 11.83 -12.85
C PRO A 559 -6.15 11.14 -13.96
N ALA A 560 -5.72 9.90 -13.72
CA ALA A 560 -4.86 9.12 -14.62
C ALA A 560 -5.64 8.07 -15.45
N LYS A 561 -6.97 8.16 -15.54
CA LYS A 561 -7.79 7.15 -16.26
C LYS A 561 -7.30 6.93 -17.69
N GLU A 562 -7.14 8.00 -18.45
CA GLU A 562 -6.70 7.91 -19.85
C GLU A 562 -5.29 7.32 -19.97
N LEU A 563 -4.37 7.72 -19.09
CA LEU A 563 -3.01 7.17 -19.07
C LEU A 563 -3.03 5.68 -18.73
N ALA A 564 -3.77 5.26 -17.70
CA ALA A 564 -3.86 3.86 -17.31
C ALA A 564 -4.41 2.98 -18.44
N LEU A 565 -5.48 3.42 -19.10
CA LEU A 565 -6.09 2.71 -20.24
C LEU A 565 -5.16 2.67 -21.45
N LEU A 566 -4.45 3.77 -21.73
CA LEU A 566 -3.44 3.81 -22.78
C LEU A 566 -2.32 2.79 -22.52
N LEU A 567 -1.77 2.76 -21.30
CA LEU A 567 -0.67 1.87 -20.96
C LEU A 567 -1.08 0.40 -20.99
N GLY A 568 -2.26 0.06 -20.48
CA GLY A 568 -2.78 -1.30 -20.60
C GLY A 568 -3.03 -1.70 -22.05
N LYS A 569 -3.65 -0.83 -22.86
CA LYS A 569 -3.84 -1.06 -24.30
C LYS A 569 -2.51 -1.33 -24.99
N LEU A 570 -1.53 -0.43 -24.85
CA LEU A 570 -0.24 -0.54 -25.52
C LEU A 570 0.52 -1.79 -25.07
N PHE A 571 0.45 -2.15 -23.79
CA PHE A 571 1.07 -3.36 -23.27
C PHE A 571 0.53 -4.59 -24.01
N PHE A 572 -0.79 -4.76 -24.07
CA PHE A 572 -1.40 -5.93 -24.72
C PHE A 572 -1.27 -5.90 -26.24
N GLU A 573 -1.22 -4.72 -26.87
CA GLU A 573 -0.99 -4.59 -28.32
C GLU A 573 0.42 -5.01 -28.73
N GLU A 574 1.42 -4.77 -27.88
CA GLU A 574 2.82 -5.18 -28.14
C GLU A 574 3.15 -6.58 -27.59
N PHE A 575 2.26 -7.18 -26.79
CA PHE A 575 2.48 -8.49 -26.17
C PHE A 575 2.08 -9.64 -27.08
N ASP A 576 3.05 -10.36 -27.65
CA ASP A 576 2.82 -11.57 -28.44
C ASP A 576 2.57 -12.78 -27.53
N VAL A 577 1.30 -13.10 -27.26
CA VAL A 577 0.89 -14.26 -26.45
C VAL A 577 1.52 -15.56 -26.94
N SER A 578 1.72 -15.73 -28.25
CA SER A 578 2.25 -16.96 -28.84
C SER A 578 3.75 -17.16 -28.58
N ALA A 579 4.48 -16.09 -28.25
CA ALA A 579 5.90 -16.12 -27.93
C ALA A 579 6.19 -16.60 -26.49
N TRP A 580 5.16 -16.75 -25.65
CA TRP A 580 5.31 -17.08 -24.23
C TRP A 580 4.52 -18.32 -23.82
N GLU A 581 4.99 -18.98 -22.77
CA GLU A 581 4.26 -20.03 -22.04
C GLU A 581 4.38 -19.81 -20.54
N ALA A 582 3.35 -20.15 -19.77
CA ALA A 582 3.44 -20.06 -18.32
C ALA A 582 4.26 -21.23 -17.77
N LYS A 583 5.18 -20.92 -16.87
CA LYS A 583 5.92 -21.92 -16.09
C LYS A 583 4.97 -22.68 -15.16
N GLU A 584 3.96 -22.00 -14.62
CA GLU A 584 2.93 -22.55 -13.76
C GLU A 584 1.61 -22.76 -14.52
N ALA A 585 1.09 -23.99 -14.57
CA ALA A 585 -0.17 -24.27 -15.28
C ALA A 585 -1.41 -23.70 -14.54
N ASN A 586 -1.39 -23.67 -13.21
CA ASN A 586 -2.54 -23.34 -12.36
C ASN A 586 -2.40 -21.95 -11.71
N ILE A 587 -2.28 -20.91 -12.52
CA ILE A 587 -2.24 -19.54 -12.02
C ILE A 587 -3.62 -19.22 -11.42
N HIS A 588 -3.72 -19.14 -10.09
CA HIS A 588 -5.01 -18.82 -9.46
C HIS A 588 -5.23 -17.31 -9.38
N ILE A 589 -6.45 -16.90 -9.75
CA ILE A 589 -7.00 -15.57 -9.49
C ILE A 589 -8.06 -15.76 -8.42
N ASP A 590 -7.73 -15.43 -7.17
CA ASP A 590 -8.70 -15.53 -6.07
C ASP A 590 -9.55 -14.27 -6.04
N SER A 591 -10.79 -14.36 -6.54
CA SER A 591 -11.76 -13.25 -6.60
C SER A 591 -12.93 -13.41 -5.60
N ARG A 592 -12.84 -14.36 -4.66
CA ARG A 592 -13.97 -14.76 -3.80
C ARG A 592 -14.27 -13.77 -2.68
N GLY A 593 -14.87 -12.63 -3.06
CA GLY A 593 -15.46 -11.65 -2.15
C GLY A 593 -14.48 -10.77 -1.38
N ALA A 594 -13.16 -10.90 -1.61
CA ALA A 594 -12.12 -10.04 -1.06
C ALA A 594 -11.31 -9.36 -2.19
N ALA A 595 -10.32 -8.53 -1.85
CA ALA A 595 -9.35 -8.00 -2.83
C ALA A 595 -8.89 -9.15 -3.71
N SER A 596 -9.14 -9.04 -5.01
CA SER A 596 -8.73 -10.11 -5.92
C SER A 596 -7.22 -10.30 -5.81
N ARG A 597 -6.72 -11.53 -5.84
CA ARG A 597 -5.28 -11.81 -5.78
C ARG A 597 -4.86 -12.68 -6.96
N VAL A 598 -3.96 -12.15 -7.76
CA VAL A 598 -3.24 -12.92 -8.77
C VAL A 598 -2.04 -13.57 -8.08
N GLN A 599 -1.95 -14.90 -8.12
CA GLN A 599 -0.77 -15.60 -7.63
C GLN A 599 0.48 -15.21 -8.45
N PRO A 600 1.66 -15.11 -7.82
CA PRO A 600 2.90 -14.92 -8.57
C PRO A 600 3.13 -16.05 -9.57
N PHE A 601 3.53 -15.68 -10.78
CA PHE A 601 3.85 -16.63 -11.86
C PHE A 601 4.91 -16.05 -12.79
N THR A 602 5.54 -16.92 -13.56
CA THR A 602 6.60 -16.59 -14.51
C THR A 602 6.19 -17.06 -15.90
N LEU A 603 6.48 -16.22 -16.91
CA LEU A 603 6.39 -16.63 -18.31
C LEU A 603 7.78 -16.97 -18.85
N LEU A 604 7.85 -18.05 -19.62
CA LEU A 604 9.05 -18.50 -20.33
C LEU A 604 8.88 -18.23 -21.83
N PRO A 605 9.93 -17.80 -22.53
CA PRO A 605 9.89 -17.71 -23.99
C PRO A 605 9.66 -19.10 -24.59
N ARG A 606 8.69 -19.24 -25.49
CA ARG A 606 8.53 -20.48 -26.24
C ARG A 606 9.75 -20.66 -27.11
N LYS A 607 10.36 -21.85 -27.03
CA LYS A 607 11.35 -22.25 -28.03
C LYS A 607 10.66 -22.23 -29.38
N LYS A 608 11.21 -21.50 -30.36
CA LYS A 608 10.77 -21.64 -31.75
C LYS A 608 10.90 -23.11 -32.10
N THR A 609 9.77 -23.79 -32.18
CA THR A 609 9.72 -25.13 -32.77
C THR A 609 10.09 -24.90 -34.22
N VAL A 610 11.36 -25.17 -34.56
CA VAL A 610 11.76 -25.32 -35.95
C VAL A 610 10.83 -26.40 -36.48
N PRO A 611 9.99 -26.11 -37.50
CA PRO A 611 9.09 -27.10 -38.05
C PRO A 611 9.91 -28.35 -38.39
N GLU A 612 9.45 -29.54 -37.98
CA GLU A 612 10.17 -30.81 -38.28
C GLU A 612 10.42 -31.01 -39.78
N SER A 613 9.74 -30.26 -40.65
CA SER A 613 10.00 -30.24 -42.10
C SER A 613 11.28 -29.49 -42.52
N GLU A 614 11.92 -28.74 -41.62
CA GLU A 614 13.18 -28.01 -41.85
C GLU A 614 14.42 -28.68 -41.20
N THR A 615 14.23 -29.79 -40.49
CA THR A 615 15.29 -30.65 -39.92
C THR A 615 15.37 -31.98 -40.64
#